data_AF-A0A7R8XHT1-F1
#
_entry.id   AF-A0A7R8XHT1-F1
#
_cell.length_a   1.000
_cell.length_b   1.000
_cell.length_c   1.000
_cell.angle_alpha   90.00
_cell.angle_beta   90.00
_cell.angle_gamma   90.00
#
_symmetry.space_group_name_H-M   'P 1'
#
loop_
_entity.id
_entity.type
_entity.pdbx_description
1 polymer ?
#
loop_
_entity_poly.entity_id
_entity_poly.type
_entity_poly.pdbx_seq_one_letter_code
_entity_poly.pdbx_strand_id
1 'polypeptide(L)'
;MSARRVTTGIDICDEIFVRTLPSGEEFFTEDSKGFVESGEMHFPKLFFLVRDWKNIHDYRYGVDGGKKYLNGKIEIAPSEEKERISENLRCYSETSCYLMPYPGKKVDRDPEFNGSQLSDMEDAFKKHLKDLIEKLFSPENLILKEIARKRVSLQEYLNIFKKYVKICNNQDSIIQNQSLFEVYTEARYKNISDEEFQMFADEMDKLMIFTIMILS
;
A
#
# COMPACT_ATOMS: atom_id res chain seq x y z
N MET A 1 14.43 -0.20 -16.97
CA MET A 1 13.51 -1.19 -16.38
C MET A 1 13.90 -1.40 -14.91
N SER A 2 13.34 -0.62 -13.99
CA SER A 2 13.53 -0.83 -12.56
C SER A 2 12.24 -1.47 -12.03
N ALA A 3 12.33 -2.72 -11.60
CA ALA A 3 11.23 -3.42 -10.96
C ALA A 3 10.93 -2.74 -9.61
N ARG A 4 9.89 -1.91 -9.57
CA ARG A 4 9.48 -1.20 -8.35
C ARG A 4 8.39 -1.99 -7.65
N ARG A 5 8.78 -2.55 -6.51
CA ARG A 5 7.98 -3.41 -5.64
C ARG A 5 6.85 -2.60 -5.01
N VAL A 6 5.62 -3.00 -5.28
CA VAL A 6 4.42 -2.48 -4.61
C VAL A 6 4.33 -3.17 -3.25
N THR A 7 4.67 -2.45 -2.17
CA THR A 7 4.40 -2.90 -0.81
C THR A 7 3.06 -2.33 -0.38
N THR A 8 2.11 -3.20 -0.08
CA THR A 8 0.79 -2.84 0.42
C THR A 8 0.89 -1.95 1.67
N GLY A 9 0.66 -0.65 1.49
CA GLY A 9 0.59 0.35 2.57
C GLY A 9 1.44 1.59 2.38
N ILE A 10 2.42 1.58 1.46
CA ILE A 10 3.17 2.78 1.07
C ILE A 10 3.41 2.67 -0.43
N ASP A 11 2.72 3.50 -1.22
CA ASP A 11 3.03 3.66 -2.63
C ASP A 11 3.98 4.86 -2.80
N ILE A 12 5.20 4.58 -3.27
CA ILE A 12 6.22 5.58 -3.54
C ILE A 12 6.15 5.86 -5.05
N CYS A 13 5.29 6.81 -5.41
CA CYS A 13 5.14 7.25 -6.79
C CYS A 13 6.11 8.38 -7.11
N ASP A 14 6.86 8.25 -8.20
CA ASP A 14 7.70 9.34 -8.75
C ASP A 14 6.85 10.40 -9.47
N GLU A 15 5.66 10.04 -9.94
CA GLU A 15 4.66 10.94 -10.53
C GLU A 15 3.33 10.74 -9.83
N ILE A 16 2.71 11.83 -9.39
CA ILE A 16 1.65 11.78 -8.36
C ILE A 16 0.36 11.11 -8.86
N PHE A 17 0.13 10.93 -10.16
CA PHE A 17 -1.22 10.58 -10.61
C PHE A 17 -1.41 9.62 -11.79
N VAL A 18 -0.40 8.94 -12.33
CA VAL A 18 -0.68 8.03 -13.45
C VAL A 18 0.20 6.77 -13.45
N ARG A 19 -0.41 5.60 -13.25
CA ARG A 19 0.07 4.35 -13.87
C ARG A 19 -0.94 3.96 -14.94
N THR A 20 -0.71 4.40 -16.16
CA THR A 20 -1.35 3.83 -17.34
C THR A 20 -0.69 2.48 -17.60
N LEU A 21 -1.46 1.40 -17.58
CA LEU A 21 -1.03 0.11 -18.07
C LEU A 21 -0.66 0.23 -19.55
N PRO A 22 0.17 -0.67 -20.09
CA PRO A 22 0.45 -0.72 -21.53
C PRO A 22 -0.81 -0.84 -22.41
N SER A 23 -1.95 -1.28 -21.84
CA SER A 23 -3.28 -1.35 -22.45
C SER A 23 -4.00 0.00 -22.56
N GLY A 24 -3.54 1.05 -21.88
CA GLY A 24 -4.21 2.35 -21.81
C GLY A 24 -5.10 2.55 -20.58
N GLU A 25 -5.30 1.52 -19.76
CA GLU A 25 -6.13 1.57 -18.54
C GLU A 25 -5.34 2.10 -17.34
N GLU A 26 -5.99 2.87 -16.45
CA GLU A 26 -5.39 3.29 -15.18
C GLU A 26 -5.54 2.16 -14.14
N PHE A 27 -4.43 1.57 -13.70
CA PHE A 27 -4.42 0.37 -12.83
C PHE A 27 -5.22 0.55 -11.53
N PHE A 28 -5.38 1.78 -11.04
CA PHE A 28 -6.07 2.05 -9.77
C PHE A 28 -7.58 2.27 -9.90
N THR A 29 -8.11 2.63 -11.06
CA THR A 29 -9.52 3.02 -11.19
C THR A 29 -10.45 1.82 -11.32
N GLU A 30 -10.05 0.76 -12.01
CA GLU A 30 -10.92 -0.41 -12.23
C GLU A 30 -10.94 -1.34 -11.02
N ASP A 31 -9.75 -1.64 -10.46
CA ASP A 31 -9.62 -2.52 -9.31
C ASP A 31 -10.24 -1.94 -8.02
N SER A 32 -10.30 -0.61 -7.89
CA SER A 32 -10.85 0.05 -6.70
C SER A 32 -12.36 0.25 -6.74
N LYS A 33 -13.00 0.18 -7.91
CA LYS A 33 -14.44 0.43 -8.06
C LYS A 33 -15.29 -0.56 -7.27
N GLY A 34 -14.99 -1.86 -7.34
CA GLY A 34 -15.71 -2.89 -6.57
C GLY A 34 -15.55 -2.73 -5.05
N PHE A 35 -14.40 -2.23 -4.61
CA PHE A 35 -14.14 -1.90 -3.20
C PHE A 35 -14.92 -0.67 -2.72
N VAL A 36 -15.08 0.35 -3.58
CA VAL A 36 -15.85 1.57 -3.29
C VAL A 36 -17.35 1.27 -3.27
N GLU A 37 -17.86 0.54 -4.27
CA GLU A 37 -19.29 0.21 -4.40
C GLU A 37 -19.80 -0.69 -3.28
N SER A 38 -18.98 -1.64 -2.82
CA SER A 38 -19.31 -2.48 -1.66
C SER A 38 -19.32 -1.70 -0.34
N GLY A 39 -18.74 -0.49 -0.31
CA GLY A 39 -18.51 0.28 0.90
C GLY A 39 -17.53 -0.41 1.87
N GLU A 40 -16.95 -1.55 1.49
CA GLU A 40 -16.19 -2.42 2.40
C GLU A 40 -14.71 -2.06 2.48
N MET A 41 -14.15 -1.22 1.61
CA MET A 41 -12.70 -0.93 1.68
C MET A 41 -12.35 0.54 1.48
N HIS A 42 -11.48 1.01 2.37
CA HIS A 42 -10.54 2.08 2.09
C HIS A 42 -9.16 1.47 2.29
N PHE A 43 -8.25 1.59 1.32
CA PHE A 43 -6.84 1.34 1.55
C PHE A 43 -6.37 2.20 2.74
N PRO A 44 -5.56 1.67 3.66
CA PRO A 44 -5.35 2.30 4.96
C PRO A 44 -4.73 3.70 4.86
N LYS A 45 -3.64 3.84 4.09
CA LYS A 45 -2.94 5.10 3.95
C LYS A 45 -2.24 5.17 2.60
N LEU A 46 -2.39 6.29 1.92
CA LEU A 46 -1.57 6.68 0.78
C LEU A 46 -0.57 7.74 1.25
N PHE A 47 0.71 7.54 0.95
CA PHE A 47 1.76 8.45 1.35
C PHE A 47 2.62 8.84 0.15
N PHE A 48 2.35 10.02 -0.42
CA PHE A 48 3.16 10.57 -1.50
C PHE A 48 4.51 11.04 -0.96
N LEU A 49 5.60 10.57 -1.56
CA LEU A 49 6.94 11.02 -1.24
C LEU A 49 7.56 11.70 -2.46
N VAL A 50 7.54 13.04 -2.47
CA VAL A 50 8.16 13.81 -3.55
C VAL A 50 9.65 13.95 -3.24
N ARG A 51 10.48 13.28 -4.04
CA ARG A 51 11.94 13.29 -3.91
C ARG A 51 12.54 14.55 -4.52
N ASP A 52 13.73 14.91 -4.03
CA ASP A 52 14.57 15.98 -4.57
C ASP A 52 13.85 17.32 -4.76
N TRP A 53 13.02 17.68 -3.78
CA TRP A 53 12.24 18.91 -3.82
C TRP A 53 13.16 20.15 -3.81
N LYS A 54 12.98 21.03 -4.79
CA LYS A 54 13.83 22.24 -5.00
C LYS A 54 13.12 23.54 -4.64
N ASN A 55 11.79 23.57 -4.73
CA ASN A 55 10.98 24.79 -4.63
C ASN A 55 10.62 25.11 -3.17
N ILE A 56 11.62 25.26 -2.29
CA ILE A 56 11.41 25.50 -0.86
C ILE A 56 10.69 26.82 -0.57
N HIS A 57 10.84 27.81 -1.45
CA HIS A 57 10.19 29.12 -1.32
C HIS A 57 8.66 29.02 -1.50
N ASP A 58 8.21 28.10 -2.35
CA ASP A 58 6.78 27.86 -2.60
C ASP A 58 6.20 26.97 -1.49
N TYR A 59 6.86 25.84 -1.23
CA TYR A 59 6.44 24.86 -0.24
C TYR A 59 7.66 24.33 0.53
N ARG A 60 7.61 24.44 1.86
CA ARG A 60 8.68 23.95 2.74
C ARG A 60 8.77 22.42 2.72
N TYR A 61 9.93 21.88 3.09
CA TYR A 61 10.09 20.43 3.27
C TYR A 61 9.17 19.85 4.36
N GLY A 62 8.89 18.55 4.27
CA GLY A 62 8.07 17.83 5.23
C GLY A 62 6.60 17.67 4.84
N VAL A 63 5.80 17.14 5.78
CA VAL A 63 4.37 16.85 5.57
C VAL A 63 3.56 18.12 5.39
N ASP A 64 3.84 19.18 6.14
CA ASP A 64 3.04 20.42 6.08
C ASP A 64 3.12 21.10 4.71
N GLY A 65 4.33 21.15 4.13
CA GLY A 65 4.49 21.65 2.77
C GLY A 65 3.94 20.69 1.73
N GLY A 66 4.09 19.38 1.93
CA GLY A 66 3.53 18.36 1.04
C GLY A 66 2.00 18.40 0.97
N LYS A 67 1.33 18.61 2.09
CA LYS A 67 -0.13 18.80 2.15
C LYS A 67 -0.58 20.01 1.34
N LYS A 68 0.09 21.15 1.51
CA LYS A 68 -0.21 22.38 0.75
C LYS A 68 0.06 22.18 -0.74
N TYR A 69 1.18 21.55 -1.08
CA TYR A 69 1.55 21.25 -2.46
C TYR A 69 0.53 20.33 -3.13
N LEU A 70 0.15 19.23 -2.48
CA LEU A 70 -0.84 18.28 -3.00
C LEU A 70 -2.20 18.94 -3.22
N ASN A 71 -2.70 19.68 -2.22
CA ASN A 71 -3.97 20.39 -2.34
C ASN A 71 -3.94 21.43 -3.47
N GLY A 72 -2.85 22.21 -3.57
CA GLY A 72 -2.67 23.18 -4.64
C GLY A 72 -2.65 22.52 -6.03
N LYS A 73 -2.07 21.33 -6.17
CA LYS A 73 -2.09 20.56 -7.43
C LYS A 73 -3.50 20.08 -7.80
N ILE A 74 -4.29 19.63 -6.82
CA ILE A 74 -5.68 19.20 -7.04
C ILE A 74 -6.58 20.40 -7.37
N GLU A 75 -6.33 21.56 -6.77
CA GLU A 75 -7.12 22.77 -7.00
C GLU A 75 -6.98 23.34 -8.40
N ILE A 76 -5.78 23.28 -8.98
CA ILE A 76 -5.49 23.80 -10.33
C ILE A 76 -5.79 22.80 -11.45
N ALA A 77 -6.10 21.54 -11.12
CA ALA A 77 -6.41 20.53 -12.11
C ALA A 77 -7.73 20.85 -12.86
N PRO A 78 -7.85 20.50 -14.15
CA PRO A 78 -9.12 20.59 -14.88
C PRO A 78 -10.24 19.84 -14.15
N SER A 79 -11.49 20.27 -14.31
CA SER A 79 -12.63 19.72 -13.56
C SER A 79 -12.75 18.19 -13.66
N GLU A 80 -12.58 17.62 -14.87
CA GLU A 80 -12.65 16.18 -15.12
C GLU A 80 -11.52 15.41 -14.40
N GLU A 81 -10.30 15.94 -14.47
CA GLU A 81 -9.14 15.34 -13.78
C GLU A 81 -9.26 15.47 -12.25
N LYS A 82 -9.79 16.59 -11.77
CA LYS A 82 -10.04 16.83 -10.35
C LYS A 82 -11.07 15.87 -9.77
N GLU A 83 -12.16 15.61 -10.51
CA GLU A 83 -13.17 14.62 -10.12
C GLU A 83 -12.56 13.23 -10.05
N ARG A 84 -11.83 12.82 -11.10
CA ARG A 84 -11.11 11.54 -11.15
C ARG A 84 -10.09 11.37 -10.01
N ILE A 85 -9.27 12.39 -9.73
CA ILE A 85 -8.32 12.36 -8.62
C ILE A 85 -9.06 12.24 -7.29
N SER A 86 -10.15 12.99 -7.11
CA SER A 86 -10.94 12.95 -5.89
C SER A 86 -11.56 11.57 -5.65
N GLU A 87 -12.05 10.91 -6.70
CA GLU A 87 -12.55 9.54 -6.63
C GLU A 87 -11.44 8.55 -6.24
N ASN A 88 -10.29 8.62 -6.89
CA ASN A 88 -9.15 7.75 -6.58
C ASN A 88 -8.63 7.94 -5.14
N LEU A 89 -8.58 9.19 -4.65
CA LEU A 89 -8.15 9.47 -3.28
C LEU A 89 -9.18 9.05 -2.23
N ARG A 90 -10.48 8.99 -2.57
CA ARG A 90 -11.53 8.43 -1.68
C ARG A 90 -11.34 6.96 -1.40
N CYS A 91 -10.62 6.22 -2.25
CA CYS A 91 -10.28 4.83 -2.00
C CYS A 91 -9.31 4.65 -0.81
N TYR A 92 -8.77 5.73 -0.24
CA TYR A 92 -7.83 5.68 0.89
C TYR A 92 -8.42 6.36 2.13
N SER A 93 -8.24 5.78 3.32
CA SER A 93 -8.74 6.39 4.57
C SER A 93 -7.91 7.60 5.01
N GLU A 94 -6.64 7.64 4.61
CA GLU A 94 -5.78 8.80 4.84
C GLU A 94 -4.88 9.00 3.61
N THR A 95 -4.76 10.25 3.15
CA THR A 95 -3.77 10.66 2.15
C THR A 95 -2.81 11.68 2.76
N SER A 96 -1.52 11.40 2.65
CA SER A 96 -0.43 12.26 3.12
C SER A 96 0.56 12.53 1.99
N CYS A 97 1.29 13.64 2.06
CA CYS A 97 2.35 13.99 1.11
C CYS A 97 3.53 14.59 1.86
N TYR A 98 4.75 14.18 1.51
CA TYR A 98 6.00 14.64 2.10
C TYR A 98 6.94 15.17 1.02
N LEU A 99 7.44 16.40 1.21
CA LEU A 99 8.45 16.99 0.32
C LEU A 99 9.85 16.72 0.90
N MET A 100 10.59 15.84 0.25
CA MET A 100 11.93 15.40 0.67
C MET A 100 13.01 16.25 -0.02
N PRO A 101 14.01 16.77 0.72
CA PRO A 101 15.16 17.45 0.12
C PRO A 101 15.96 16.55 -0.82
N TYR A 102 16.80 17.17 -1.64
CA TYR A 102 17.84 16.46 -2.39
C TYR A 102 18.86 15.83 -1.42
N PRO A 103 19.27 14.57 -1.61
CA PRO A 103 20.17 13.88 -0.67
C PRO A 103 21.62 14.36 -0.72
N GLY A 104 22.01 15.07 -1.78
CA GLY A 104 23.38 15.56 -1.99
C GLY A 104 24.07 14.88 -3.18
N LYS A 105 25.07 15.56 -3.74
CA LYS A 105 25.78 15.14 -4.96
C LYS A 105 26.48 13.79 -4.81
N LYS A 106 27.01 13.48 -3.64
CA LYS A 106 27.72 12.23 -3.38
C LYS A 106 26.74 11.05 -3.44
N VAL A 107 25.57 11.17 -2.81
CA VAL A 107 24.51 10.15 -2.88
C VAL A 107 23.95 9.99 -4.30
N ASP A 108 23.80 11.09 -5.03
CA ASP A 108 23.18 11.11 -6.37
C ASP A 108 24.10 10.62 -7.51
N ARG A 109 25.40 10.90 -7.41
CA ARG A 109 26.32 10.77 -8.56
C ARG A 109 27.51 9.84 -8.34
N ASP A 110 27.78 9.43 -7.11
CA ASP A 110 28.90 8.54 -6.81
C ASP A 110 28.46 7.08 -7.03
N PRO A 111 28.99 6.37 -8.04
CA PRO A 111 28.64 4.98 -8.30
C PRO A 111 29.10 4.03 -7.19
N GLU A 112 30.07 4.45 -6.36
CA GLU A 112 30.58 3.67 -5.23
C GLU A 112 29.81 3.95 -3.93
N PHE A 113 28.79 4.81 -3.97
CA PHE A 113 27.97 5.09 -2.80
C PHE A 113 27.20 3.85 -2.36
N ASN A 114 27.55 3.32 -1.18
CA ASN A 114 26.98 2.09 -0.63
C ASN A 114 25.94 2.32 0.49
N GLY A 115 25.51 3.57 0.72
CA GLY A 115 24.50 3.90 1.73
C GLY A 115 24.98 3.85 3.18
N SER A 116 26.22 3.44 3.47
CA SER A 116 26.69 3.23 4.84
C SER A 116 27.10 4.51 5.58
N GLN A 117 27.42 5.58 4.84
CA GLN A 117 27.97 6.81 5.40
C GLN A 117 26.93 7.93 5.42
N LEU A 118 26.39 8.22 6.60
CA LEU A 118 25.52 9.39 6.81
C LEU A 118 26.27 10.71 6.55
N SER A 119 27.60 10.75 6.70
CA SER A 119 28.42 11.93 6.39
C SER A 119 28.31 12.40 4.95
N ASP A 120 27.92 11.52 4.03
CA ASP A 120 27.85 11.79 2.60
C ASP A 120 26.53 12.44 2.17
N MET A 121 25.58 12.50 3.10
CA MET A 121 24.26 13.08 2.90
C MET A 121 24.22 14.52 3.40
N GLU A 122 23.47 15.38 2.68
CA GLU A 122 23.22 16.74 3.13
C GLU A 122 22.47 16.77 4.47
N ASP A 123 22.77 17.77 5.32
CA ASP A 123 22.20 17.88 6.67
C ASP A 123 20.68 18.05 6.64
N ALA A 124 20.16 18.81 5.69
CA ALA A 124 18.73 18.97 5.48
C ALA A 124 18.06 17.62 5.15
N PHE A 125 18.66 16.83 4.28
CA PHE A 125 18.16 15.50 3.94
C PHE A 125 18.16 14.57 5.15
N LYS A 126 19.26 14.49 5.92
CA LYS A 126 19.31 13.66 7.14
C LYS A 126 18.23 14.02 8.14
N LYS A 127 18.03 15.31 8.37
CA LYS A 127 16.98 15.81 9.28
C LYS A 127 15.59 15.37 8.83
N HIS A 128 15.28 15.55 7.54
CA HIS A 128 13.98 15.18 6.97
C HIS A 128 13.79 13.68 6.81
N LEU A 129 14.87 12.93 6.58
CA LEU A 129 14.84 11.46 6.57
C LEU A 129 14.49 10.91 7.94
N LYS A 130 15.12 11.42 9.01
CA LYS A 130 14.78 11.05 10.39
C LYS A 130 13.32 11.36 10.69
N ASP A 131 12.88 12.57 10.37
CA ASP A 131 11.49 13.02 10.55
C ASP A 131 10.47 12.15 9.78
N LEU A 132 10.80 11.75 8.54
CA LEU A 132 9.96 10.84 7.75
C LEU A 132 9.89 9.45 8.38
N ILE A 133 11.02 8.89 8.82
CA ILE A 133 11.07 7.55 9.44
C ILE A 133 10.21 7.52 10.71
N GLU A 134 10.33 8.53 11.58
CA GLU A 134 9.50 8.64 12.78
C GLU A 134 8.00 8.71 12.41
N LYS A 135 7.63 9.50 11.41
CA LYS A 135 6.23 9.59 10.95
C LYS A 135 5.67 8.30 10.36
N LEU A 136 6.50 7.47 9.73
CA LEU A 136 6.06 6.23 9.10
C LEU A 136 6.09 5.02 10.05
N PHE A 137 7.08 4.96 10.94
CA PHE A 137 7.41 3.75 11.68
C PHE A 137 7.35 3.89 13.20
N SER A 138 7.06 5.07 13.74
CA SER A 138 6.77 5.16 15.17
C SER A 138 5.58 4.26 15.54
N PRO A 139 5.62 3.57 16.70
CA PRO A 139 4.59 2.60 17.08
C PRO A 139 3.15 3.11 16.98
N GLU A 140 2.94 4.39 17.30
CA GLU A 140 1.64 5.07 17.23
C GLU A 140 1.13 5.32 15.80
N ASN A 141 2.02 5.28 14.80
CA ASN A 141 1.69 5.50 13.39
C ASN A 141 1.56 4.17 12.60
N LEU A 142 1.83 3.02 13.24
CA LEU A 142 1.73 1.72 12.59
C LEU A 142 0.26 1.33 12.39
N ILE A 143 -0.13 1.17 11.13
CA ILE A 143 -1.49 0.77 10.76
C ILE A 143 -1.53 -0.75 10.55
N LEU A 144 -2.42 -1.41 11.28
CA LEU A 144 -2.67 -2.84 11.08
C LEU A 144 -3.29 -3.08 9.70
N LYS A 145 -2.83 -4.12 9.00
CA LYS A 145 -3.38 -4.47 7.69
C LYS A 145 -4.81 -4.96 7.84
N GLU A 146 -5.72 -4.24 7.22
CA GLU A 146 -7.12 -4.62 7.11
C GLU A 146 -7.49 -4.91 5.66
N ILE A 147 -8.35 -5.90 5.46
CA ILE A 147 -8.96 -6.25 4.18
C ILE A 147 -10.45 -6.39 4.43
N ALA A 148 -11.24 -5.54 3.77
CA ALA A 148 -12.68 -5.41 4.00
C ALA A 148 -13.04 -5.28 5.51
N ARG A 149 -12.41 -4.27 6.16
CA ARG A 149 -12.58 -3.86 7.58
C ARG A 149 -12.31 -4.93 8.64
N LYS A 150 -11.65 -6.03 8.27
CA LYS A 150 -11.16 -7.03 9.23
C LYS A 150 -9.64 -7.04 9.21
N ARG A 151 -9.06 -7.16 10.41
CA ARG A 151 -7.62 -7.39 10.60
C ARG A 151 -7.25 -8.73 10.00
N VAL A 152 -6.14 -8.75 9.30
CA VAL A 152 -5.65 -9.95 8.60
C VAL A 152 -4.38 -10.43 9.27
N SER A 153 -4.33 -11.72 9.58
CA SER A 153 -3.13 -12.37 10.10
C SER A 153 -2.05 -12.47 9.01
N LEU A 154 -0.81 -12.71 9.43
CA LEU A 154 0.29 -12.91 8.49
C LEU A 154 0.04 -14.12 7.56
N GLN A 155 -0.52 -15.21 8.10
CA GLN A 155 -0.77 -16.43 7.34
C GLN A 155 -1.84 -16.21 6.27
N GLU A 156 -2.97 -15.60 6.63
CA GLU A 156 -4.02 -15.23 5.68
C GLU A 156 -3.48 -14.30 4.60
N TYR A 157 -2.70 -13.28 5.00
CA TYR A 157 -2.11 -12.33 4.09
C TYR A 157 -1.16 -13.00 3.08
N LEU A 158 -0.33 -13.95 3.53
CA LEU A 158 0.53 -14.74 2.65
C LEU A 158 -0.26 -15.62 1.67
N ASN A 159 -1.39 -16.19 2.10
CA ASN A 159 -2.25 -16.99 1.23
C ASN A 159 -2.87 -16.14 0.12
N ILE A 160 -3.35 -14.95 0.47
CA ILE A 160 -3.88 -13.97 -0.50
C ILE A 160 -2.77 -13.56 -1.46
N PHE A 161 -1.58 -13.22 -0.95
CA PHE A 161 -0.44 -12.83 -1.78
C PHE A 161 -0.04 -13.93 -2.79
N LYS A 162 0.01 -15.20 -2.35
CA LYS A 162 0.29 -16.34 -3.25
C LYS A 162 -0.74 -16.48 -4.37
N LYS A 163 -2.03 -16.28 -4.06
CA LYS A 163 -3.11 -16.32 -5.08
C LYS A 163 -2.94 -15.17 -6.07
N TYR A 164 -2.69 -13.97 -5.57
CA TYR A 164 -2.45 -12.79 -6.40
C TYR A 164 -1.26 -12.98 -7.35
N VAL A 165 -0.12 -13.48 -6.86
CA VAL A 165 1.06 -13.76 -7.70
C VAL A 165 0.74 -14.81 -8.78
N LYS A 166 -0.04 -15.85 -8.47
CA LYS A 166 -0.47 -16.83 -9.48
C LYS A 166 -1.34 -16.19 -10.55
N ILE A 167 -2.26 -15.31 -10.15
CA ILE A 167 -3.11 -14.57 -11.07
C ILE A 167 -2.28 -13.69 -12.00
N CYS A 168 -1.34 -12.91 -11.46
CA CYS A 168 -0.48 -12.05 -12.28
C CYS A 168 0.47 -12.84 -13.20
N ASN A 169 0.90 -14.04 -12.79
CA ASN A 169 1.83 -14.87 -13.56
C ASN A 169 1.13 -15.77 -14.59
N ASN A 170 -0.15 -16.10 -14.39
CA ASN A 170 -0.91 -16.91 -15.34
C ASN A 170 -1.49 -16.00 -16.43
N GLN A 171 -1.10 -16.22 -17.69
CA GLN A 171 -1.62 -15.51 -18.87
C GLN A 171 -3.03 -15.99 -19.31
N ASP A 172 -3.79 -16.68 -18.44
CA ASP A 172 -5.12 -17.17 -18.80
C ASP A 172 -6.12 -16.00 -18.87
N SER A 173 -6.65 -15.78 -20.07
CA SER A 173 -7.54 -14.66 -20.46
C SER A 173 -8.83 -14.53 -19.63
N ILE A 174 -9.19 -15.55 -18.86
CA ILE A 174 -10.37 -15.54 -17.97
C ILE A 174 -10.06 -14.80 -16.66
N ILE A 175 -8.81 -14.86 -16.17
CA ILE A 175 -8.39 -14.20 -14.92
C ILE A 175 -8.06 -12.71 -15.17
N GLN A 176 -7.72 -12.32 -16.40
CA GLN A 176 -7.55 -10.91 -16.78
C GLN A 176 -8.81 -10.05 -16.56
N ASN A 177 -9.99 -10.67 -16.44
CA ASN A 177 -11.25 -9.96 -16.19
C ASN A 177 -11.73 -10.03 -14.73
N GLN A 178 -11.04 -10.77 -13.84
CA GLN A 178 -11.37 -10.75 -12.42
C GLN A 178 -10.74 -9.53 -11.76
N SER A 179 -11.58 -8.71 -11.13
CA SER A 179 -11.07 -7.55 -10.40
C SER A 179 -10.26 -7.99 -9.18
N LEU A 180 -9.30 -7.16 -8.77
CA LEU A 180 -8.56 -7.38 -7.53
C LEU A 180 -9.51 -7.61 -6.34
N PHE A 181 -10.65 -6.91 -6.31
CA PHE A 181 -11.71 -7.09 -5.32
C PHE A 181 -12.23 -8.52 -5.23
N GLU A 182 -12.55 -9.14 -6.37
CA GLU A 182 -13.06 -10.52 -6.42
C GLU A 182 -12.03 -11.51 -5.88
N VAL A 183 -10.77 -11.35 -6.28
CA VAL A 183 -9.65 -12.19 -5.82
C VAL A 183 -9.49 -12.11 -4.31
N TYR A 184 -9.52 -10.89 -3.74
CA TYR A 184 -9.44 -10.70 -2.29
C TYR A 184 -10.63 -11.33 -1.58
N THR A 185 -11.83 -11.18 -2.13
CA THR A 185 -13.08 -11.66 -1.58
C THR A 185 -13.12 -13.19 -1.57
N GLU A 186 -12.82 -13.85 -2.69
CA GLU A 186 -12.71 -15.31 -2.79
C GLU A 186 -11.62 -15.87 -1.87
N ALA A 187 -10.46 -15.19 -1.83
CA ALA A 187 -9.36 -15.64 -0.99
C ALA A 187 -9.73 -15.60 0.49
N ARG A 188 -10.47 -14.56 0.90
CA ARG A 188 -10.98 -14.40 2.25
C ARG A 188 -12.04 -15.45 2.59
N TYR A 189 -13.06 -15.65 1.76
CA TYR A 189 -14.09 -16.67 2.02
C TYR A 189 -13.47 -18.05 2.20
N LYS A 190 -12.47 -18.38 1.37
CA LYS A 190 -11.73 -19.64 1.52
C LYS A 190 -10.97 -19.72 2.85
N ASN A 191 -10.25 -18.68 3.24
CA ASN A 191 -9.53 -18.68 4.53
C ASN A 191 -10.50 -18.83 5.72
N ILE A 192 -11.64 -18.14 5.71
CA ILE A 192 -12.66 -18.26 6.77
C ILE A 192 -13.19 -19.69 6.83
N SER A 193 -13.53 -20.27 5.68
CA SER A 193 -13.97 -21.66 5.61
C SER A 193 -12.90 -22.61 6.17
N ASP A 194 -11.64 -22.44 5.76
CA ASP A 194 -10.53 -23.29 6.22
C ASP A 194 -10.33 -23.17 7.75
N GLU A 195 -10.46 -21.97 8.32
CA GLU A 195 -10.40 -21.74 9.78
C GLU A 195 -11.55 -22.40 10.54
N GLU A 196 -12.79 -22.26 10.04
CA GLU A 196 -13.97 -22.89 10.66
C GLU A 196 -13.87 -24.42 10.66
N PHE A 197 -13.40 -25.01 9.56
CA PHE A 197 -13.15 -26.46 9.48
C PHE A 197 -12.06 -26.90 10.46
N GLN A 198 -10.98 -26.12 10.59
CA GLN A 198 -9.91 -26.45 11.53
C GLN A 198 -10.40 -26.40 12.98
N MET A 199 -11.17 -25.37 13.35
CA MET A 199 -11.76 -25.26 14.69
C MET A 199 -12.69 -26.45 14.99
N PHE A 200 -13.49 -26.88 14.02
CA PHE A 200 -14.34 -28.05 14.16
C PHE A 200 -13.52 -29.33 14.35
N ALA A 201 -12.47 -29.54 13.55
CA ALA A 201 -11.58 -30.69 13.66
C ALA A 201 -10.90 -30.76 15.03
N ASP A 202 -10.35 -29.65 15.51
CA ASP A 202 -9.69 -29.55 16.81
C ASP A 202 -10.65 -29.89 17.97
N GLU A 203 -11.92 -29.48 17.87
CA GLU A 203 -12.92 -29.78 18.89
C GLU A 203 -13.36 -31.26 18.87
N MET A 204 -13.51 -31.83 17.68
CA MET A 204 -13.78 -33.26 17.52
C MET A 204 -12.64 -34.12 18.05
N ASP A 205 -11.39 -33.72 17.84
CA ASP A 205 -10.23 -34.42 18.38
C ASP A 205 -10.21 -34.39 19.91
N LYS A 206 -10.53 -33.26 20.55
CA LYS A 206 -10.67 -33.18 22.01
C LYS A 206 -11.74 -34.11 22.55
N LEU A 207 -12.92 -34.12 21.92
CA LEU A 207 -14.03 -35.00 22.32
C LEU A 207 -13.66 -36.48 22.16
N MET A 208 -12.97 -36.83 21.07
CA MET A 208 -12.51 -38.19 20.82
C MET A 208 -11.48 -38.62 21.87
N ILE A 209 -10.48 -37.77 22.18
CA ILE A 209 -9.48 -38.02 23.23
C ILE A 209 -10.16 -38.18 24.60
N PHE A 210 -11.11 -37.31 24.94
CA PHE A 210 -11.86 -37.39 26.18
C PHE A 210 -12.69 -38.67 26.29
N THR A 211 -13.33 -39.08 25.20
CA THR A 211 -14.11 -40.33 25.15
C THR A 211 -13.22 -41.55 25.32
N ILE A 212 -12.05 -41.58 24.66
CA ILE A 212 -11.05 -42.64 24.82
C ILE A 212 -10.58 -42.72 26.28
N MET A 213 -10.30 -41.57 26.91
CA MET A 213 -9.89 -41.52 28.33
C MET A 213 -10.96 -42.03 29.31
N ILE A 214 -12.25 -41.88 29.01
CA ILE A 214 -13.34 -42.39 29.87
C ILE A 214 -13.52 -43.91 29.69
N LEU A 215 -13.19 -44.44 28.51
CA LEU A 215 -13.39 -45.84 28.16
C LEU A 215 -12.19 -46.76 28.48
N SER A 216 -11.04 -46.19 28.85
CA SER A 216 -9.82 -46.89 29.31
C SER A 216 -9.68 -46.86 30.83
#